data_AF-A0A656JVL2-F1
#
_entry.id   AF-A0A656JVL2-F1
#
_cell.length_a   1.000
_cell.length_b   1.000
_cell.length_c   1.000
_cell.angle_alpha   90.00
_cell.angle_beta   90.00
_cell.angle_gamma   90.00
#
_symmetry.space_group_name_H-M   'P 1'
#
loop_
_entity.id
_entity.type
_entity.pdbx_description
1 polymer ?
#
loop_
_entity_poly.entity_id
_entity_poly.type
_entity_poly.pdbx_seq_one_letter_code
_entity_poly.pdbx_strand_id
1 'polypeptide(L)'
;KANVDANQAAVDTARITVVADVVRAYTQICAANEELGIARESLALQQQSVTLNQRLRDAGRGDETQVTRSQTQFKSLRAEMPRYEARRQAAMFRLSMLLAKPVEQLPAGVSSCNALPHIAQVMPVGDGATLLKRRPDVRQAERHLAMSTAEIGVATGELYPDISIGASIGTTGLIENLGKPAANRWGFGPLL
;
A
#
# COMPACT_ATOMS: atom_id res chain seq x y z
N LYS A 1 8.06 4.63 -26.18
CA LYS A 1 6.94 3.66 -25.94
C LYS A 1 7.19 2.77 -24.73
N ALA A 2 8.30 2.03 -24.67
CA ALA A 2 8.63 1.15 -23.54
C ALA A 2 8.61 1.85 -22.15
N ASN A 3 9.08 3.10 -22.07
CA ASN A 3 9.02 3.88 -20.82
C ASN A 3 7.58 4.13 -20.32
N VAL A 4 6.65 4.48 -21.22
CA VAL A 4 5.24 4.70 -20.87
C VAL A 4 4.60 3.40 -20.38
N ASP A 5 4.87 2.29 -21.06
CA ASP A 5 4.36 0.97 -20.67
C ASP A 5 4.93 0.50 -19.31
N ALA A 6 6.21 0.78 -19.03
CA ALA A 6 6.84 0.49 -17.74
C ALA A 6 6.20 1.28 -16.60
N ASN A 7 5.95 2.58 -16.81
CA ASN A 7 5.28 3.43 -15.82
C ASN A 7 3.84 2.98 -15.57
N GLN A 8 3.11 2.56 -16.60
CA GLN A 8 1.78 2.00 -16.44
C GLN A 8 1.80 0.72 -15.57
N ALA A 9 2.77 -0.17 -15.81
CA ALA A 9 2.93 -1.39 -15.01
C ALA A 9 3.33 -1.10 -13.54
N ALA A 10 4.08 -0.03 -13.30
CA ALA A 10 4.38 0.45 -11.94
C ALA A 10 3.11 0.95 -11.22
N VAL A 11 2.23 1.69 -11.91
CA VAL A 11 0.93 2.12 -11.38
C VAL A 11 0.04 0.92 -11.05
N ASP A 12 -0.01 -0.07 -11.94
CA ASP A 12 -0.75 -1.31 -11.72
C ASP A 12 -0.25 -2.05 -10.46
N THR A 13 1.07 -2.12 -10.27
CA THR A 13 1.69 -2.69 -9.06
C THR A 13 1.29 -1.92 -7.80
N ALA A 14 1.39 -0.59 -7.82
CA ALA A 14 1.00 0.25 -6.69
C ALA A 14 -0.47 0.05 -6.32
N ARG A 15 -1.36 -0.04 -7.32
CA ARG A 15 -2.80 -0.27 -7.10
C ARG A 15 -3.06 -1.61 -6.41
N ILE A 16 -2.42 -2.69 -6.85
CA ILE A 16 -2.56 -4.02 -6.24
C ILE A 16 -2.05 -3.98 -4.79
N THR A 17 -0.89 -3.35 -4.55
CA THR A 17 -0.31 -3.22 -3.21
C THR A 17 -1.24 -2.45 -2.27
N VAL A 18 -1.81 -1.32 -2.71
CA VAL A 18 -2.77 -0.54 -1.91
C VAL A 18 -4.00 -1.39 -1.56
N VAL A 19 -4.57 -2.12 -2.53
CA VAL A 19 -5.71 -3.00 -2.26
C VAL A 19 -5.34 -4.08 -1.24
N ALA A 20 -4.19 -4.74 -1.41
CA ALA A 20 -3.72 -5.77 -0.48
C ALA A 20 -3.48 -5.22 0.93
N ASP A 21 -2.90 -4.03 1.06
CA ASP A 21 -2.66 -3.37 2.34
C ASP A 21 -3.95 -2.89 3.01
N VAL A 22 -4.95 -2.43 2.24
CA VAL A 22 -6.29 -2.09 2.76
C VAL A 22 -6.97 -3.33 3.31
N VAL A 23 -6.97 -4.45 2.57
CA VAL A 23 -7.54 -5.72 3.04
C VAL A 23 -6.83 -6.21 4.30
N ARG A 24 -5.49 -6.13 4.33
CA ARG A 24 -4.70 -6.51 5.51
C ARG A 24 -4.99 -5.63 6.72
N ALA A 25 -5.10 -4.32 6.53
CA ALA A 25 -5.44 -3.41 7.61
C ALA A 25 -6.85 -3.70 8.16
N TYR A 26 -7.81 -3.99 7.28
CA TYR A 26 -9.16 -4.39 7.67
C TYR A 26 -9.18 -5.70 8.49
N THR A 27 -8.49 -6.74 8.03
CA THR A 27 -8.44 -8.01 8.78
C THR A 27 -7.71 -7.87 10.12
N GLN A 28 -6.70 -7.00 10.20
CA GLN A 28 -6.04 -6.66 11.46
C GLN A 28 -6.95 -5.96 12.46
N ILE A 29 -7.87 -5.10 11.99
CA ILE A 29 -8.89 -4.49 12.86
C ILE A 29 -9.82 -5.57 13.42
N CYS A 30 -10.32 -6.46 12.56
CA CYS A 30 -11.18 -7.56 12.98
C CYS A 30 -10.51 -8.46 14.03
N ALA A 31 -9.26 -8.87 13.77
CA ALA A 31 -8.47 -9.69 14.69
C ALA A 31 -8.19 -8.97 16.02
N ALA A 32 -7.82 -7.68 15.99
CA ALA A 32 -7.55 -6.92 17.20
C ALA A 32 -8.80 -6.72 18.07
N ASN A 33 -9.96 -6.57 17.44
CA ASN A 33 -11.25 -6.50 18.14
C ASN A 33 -11.65 -7.84 18.76
N GLU A 34 -11.40 -8.95 18.06
CA GLU A 34 -11.61 -10.30 18.59
C GLU A 34 -10.68 -10.58 19.79
N GLU A 35 -9.38 -10.29 19.65
CA GLU A 35 -8.40 -10.37 20.75
C GLU A 35 -8.83 -9.52 21.96
N LEU A 36 -9.29 -8.29 21.73
CA LEU A 36 -9.78 -7.41 22.79
C LEU A 36 -11.04 -7.96 23.46
N GLY A 37 -11.93 -8.59 22.69
CA GLY A 37 -13.11 -9.29 23.21
C GLY A 37 -12.72 -10.43 24.16
N ILE A 38 -11.83 -11.31 23.71
CA ILE A 38 -11.31 -12.44 24.49
C ILE A 38 -10.59 -11.95 25.75
N ALA A 39 -9.79 -10.89 25.65
CA ALA A 39 -9.09 -10.30 26.79
C ALA A 39 -10.07 -9.75 27.84
N ARG A 40 -11.16 -9.10 27.41
CA ARG A 40 -12.22 -8.60 28.31
C ARG A 40 -12.95 -9.73 29.01
N GLU A 41 -13.29 -10.79 28.29
CA GLU A 41 -13.95 -11.95 28.86
C GLU A 41 -13.04 -12.67 29.87
N SER A 42 -11.77 -12.86 29.52
CA SER A 42 -10.75 -13.42 30.43
C SER A 42 -10.59 -12.59 31.69
N LEU A 43 -10.58 -11.26 31.57
CA LEU A 43 -10.51 -10.35 32.72
C LEU A 43 -11.76 -10.47 33.61
N ALA A 44 -12.95 -10.58 33.01
CA ALA A 44 -14.20 -10.76 33.73
C ALA A 44 -14.25 -12.11 34.50
N LEU A 45 -13.81 -13.20 33.87
CA LEU A 45 -13.68 -14.51 34.51
C LEU A 45 -12.66 -14.49 35.66
N GLN A 46 -11.55 -13.79 35.49
CA GLN A 46 -10.56 -13.63 36.54
C GLN A 46 -11.11 -12.82 37.72
N GLN A 47 -11.91 -11.78 37.46
CA GLN A 47 -12.61 -11.04 38.51
C GLN A 47 -13.60 -11.92 39.29
N GLN A 48 -14.34 -12.79 38.61
CA GLN A 48 -15.23 -13.75 39.26
C GLN A 48 -14.45 -14.73 40.14
N SER A 49 -13.27 -15.18 39.68
CA SER A 49 -12.37 -16.04 40.48
C SER A 49 -11.89 -15.35 41.75
N VAL A 50 -11.53 -14.07 41.68
CA VAL A 50 -11.18 -13.26 42.87
C VAL A 50 -12.34 -13.21 43.85
N THR A 51 -13.55 -12.92 43.38
CA THR A 51 -14.75 -12.85 44.21
C THR A 51 -15.10 -14.21 44.84
N LEU A 52 -14.94 -15.30 44.11
CA LEU A 52 -15.15 -16.65 44.62
C LEU A 52 -14.16 -16.98 45.75
N ASN A 53 -12.87 -16.73 45.54
CA ASN A 53 -11.84 -16.99 46.54
C ASN A 53 -12.04 -16.15 47.81
N GLN A 54 -12.48 -14.89 47.67
CA GLN A 54 -12.84 -14.04 48.80
C GLN A 54 -14.00 -14.66 49.61
N ARG A 55 -15.07 -15.09 48.95
CA ARG A 55 -16.21 -15.76 49.62
C ARG A 55 -15.82 -17.06 50.32
N LEU A 56 -14.95 -17.86 49.69
CA LEU A 56 -14.48 -19.11 50.30
C LEU A 56 -13.64 -18.85 51.55
N ARG A 57 -12.76 -17.84 51.51
CA ARG A 57 -12.02 -17.38 52.69
C ARG A 57 -12.97 -16.90 53.80
N ASP A 58 -13.96 -16.07 53.46
CA ASP A 58 -14.94 -15.54 54.44
C ASP A 58 -15.75 -16.64 55.12
N ALA A 59 -16.02 -17.72 54.39
CA ALA A 59 -16.70 -18.91 54.89
C ALA A 59 -15.77 -19.91 55.62
N GLY A 60 -14.49 -19.58 55.80
CA GLY A 60 -13.50 -20.45 56.46
C GLY A 60 -13.06 -21.67 55.64
N ARG A 61 -13.35 -21.69 54.33
CA ARG A 61 -13.02 -22.80 53.40
C ARG A 61 -11.91 -22.44 52.40
N GLY A 62 -11.20 -21.34 52.61
CA GLY A 62 -10.11 -20.85 51.76
C GLY A 62 -9.04 -20.12 52.56
N ASP A 63 -8.00 -19.68 51.88
CA ASP A 63 -6.84 -18.99 52.48
C ASP A 63 -6.58 -17.62 51.81
N GLU A 64 -5.88 -16.73 52.52
CA GLU A 64 -5.55 -15.38 52.04
C GLU A 64 -4.52 -15.42 50.88
N THR A 65 -3.70 -16.46 50.81
CA THR A 65 -2.74 -16.67 49.72
C THR A 65 -3.42 -16.88 48.36
N GLN A 66 -4.54 -17.61 48.30
CA GLN A 66 -5.34 -17.82 47.10
C GLN A 66 -6.02 -16.53 46.64
N VAL A 67 -6.55 -15.74 47.58
CA VAL A 67 -7.10 -14.40 47.29
C VAL A 67 -6.00 -13.53 46.69
N THR A 68 -4.84 -13.44 47.33
CA THR A 68 -3.70 -12.62 46.87
C THR A 68 -3.19 -13.07 45.49
N ARG A 69 -3.09 -14.37 45.24
CA ARG A 69 -2.68 -14.94 43.94
C ARG A 69 -3.68 -14.58 42.84
N SER A 70 -4.97 -14.79 43.08
CA SER A 70 -6.01 -14.46 42.09
C SER A 70 -6.12 -12.96 41.81
N GLN A 71 -5.92 -12.11 42.82
CA GLN A 71 -5.85 -10.66 42.65
C GLN A 71 -4.63 -10.21 41.85
N THR A 72 -3.47 -10.82 42.11
CA THR A 72 -2.25 -10.56 41.34
C THR A 72 -2.49 -10.89 39.87
N GLN A 73 -3.05 -12.06 39.58
CA GLN A 73 -3.37 -12.46 38.21
C GLN A 73 -4.39 -11.52 37.56
N PHE A 74 -5.45 -11.11 38.26
CA PHE A 74 -6.39 -10.09 37.76
C PHE A 74 -5.69 -8.78 37.40
N LYS A 75 -4.82 -8.27 38.27
CA LYS A 75 -4.06 -7.04 38.04
C LYS A 75 -3.09 -7.19 36.86
N SER A 76 -2.44 -8.34 36.71
CA SER A 76 -1.59 -8.64 35.56
C SER A 76 -2.37 -8.63 34.24
N LEU A 77 -3.52 -9.32 34.16
CA LEU A 77 -4.36 -9.28 32.95
C LEU A 77 -4.87 -7.86 32.67
N ARG A 78 -5.28 -7.13 33.71
CA ARG A 78 -5.73 -5.73 33.57
C ARG A 78 -4.64 -4.83 33.01
N ALA A 79 -3.38 -5.06 33.40
CA ALA A 79 -2.23 -4.31 32.89
C ALA A 79 -1.96 -4.56 31.40
N GLU A 80 -2.43 -5.69 30.83
CA GLU A 80 -2.32 -5.95 29.39
C GLU A 80 -3.43 -5.26 28.56
N MET A 81 -4.54 -4.83 29.17
CA MET A 81 -5.68 -4.23 28.45
C MET A 81 -5.29 -3.06 27.53
N PRO A 82 -4.46 -2.09 27.95
CA PRO A 82 -4.04 -0.99 27.09
C PRO A 82 -3.28 -1.46 25.84
N ARG A 83 -2.58 -2.60 25.90
CA ARG A 83 -1.89 -3.17 24.73
C ARG A 83 -2.88 -3.62 23.66
N TYR A 84 -3.99 -4.27 24.05
CA TYR A 84 -5.03 -4.69 23.12
C TYR A 84 -5.76 -3.49 22.50
N GLU A 85 -6.03 -2.45 23.30
CA GLU A 85 -6.63 -1.20 22.82
C GLU A 85 -5.71 -0.47 21.84
N ALA A 86 -4.41 -0.40 22.14
CA ALA A 86 -3.42 0.20 21.26
C ALA A 86 -3.29 -0.54 19.92
N ARG A 87 -3.32 -1.88 19.93
CA ARG A 87 -3.31 -2.70 18.69
C ARG A 87 -4.51 -2.41 17.81
N ARG A 88 -5.71 -2.38 18.39
CA ARG A 88 -6.94 -2.00 17.69
C ARG A 88 -6.80 -0.60 17.08
N GLN A 89 -6.32 0.37 17.86
CA GLN A 89 -6.20 1.74 17.39
C GLN A 89 -5.15 1.90 16.27
N ALA A 90 -4.01 1.22 16.38
CA ALA A 90 -2.98 1.23 15.34
C ALA A 90 -3.49 0.66 14.00
N ALA A 91 -4.29 -0.41 14.05
CA ALA A 91 -4.90 -0.98 12.86
C ALA A 91 -5.91 -0.02 12.20
N MET A 92 -6.71 0.69 13.01
CA MET A 92 -7.63 1.73 12.53
C MET A 92 -6.89 2.89 11.86
N PHE A 93 -5.80 3.38 12.45
CA PHE A 93 -4.99 4.45 11.86
C PHE A 93 -4.30 4.02 10.55
N ARG A 94 -3.86 2.77 10.45
CA ARG A 94 -3.30 2.24 9.19
C ARG A 94 -4.34 2.28 8.08
N LEU A 95 -5.56 1.81 8.35
CA LEU A 95 -6.64 1.84 7.37
C LEU A 95 -7.04 3.28 6.99
N SER A 96 -7.10 4.18 7.97
CA SER A 96 -7.46 5.58 7.76
C SER A 96 -6.45 6.28 6.84
N MET A 97 -5.16 6.03 7.04
CA MET A 97 -4.08 6.52 6.18
C MET A 97 -4.19 5.98 4.75
N LEU A 98 -4.42 4.68 4.58
CA LEU A 98 -4.55 4.05 3.26
C LEU A 98 -5.78 4.54 2.47
N LEU A 99 -6.88 4.85 3.18
CA LEU A 99 -8.09 5.39 2.57
C LEU A 99 -8.08 6.91 2.42
N ALA A 100 -7.03 7.58 2.92
CA ALA A 100 -6.93 9.04 3.02
C ALA A 100 -8.17 9.68 3.69
N LYS A 101 -8.65 9.04 4.77
CA LYS A 101 -9.80 9.50 5.55
C LYS A 101 -9.44 9.56 7.04
N PRO A 102 -10.03 10.49 7.82
CA PRO A 102 -9.92 10.44 9.27
C PRO A 102 -10.64 9.20 9.83
N VAL A 103 -10.26 8.75 11.03
CA VAL A 103 -10.77 7.51 11.64
C VAL A 103 -12.29 7.54 11.81
N GLU A 104 -12.84 8.70 12.09
CA GLU A 104 -14.27 8.95 12.30
C GLU A 104 -15.09 8.79 11.00
N GLN A 105 -14.44 8.87 9.84
CA GLN A 105 -15.05 8.72 8.52
C GLN A 105 -14.77 7.36 7.87
N LEU A 106 -14.22 6.42 8.63
CA LEU A 106 -14.09 5.04 8.15
C LEU A 106 -15.48 4.43 7.89
N PRO A 107 -15.60 3.50 6.93
CA PRO A 107 -16.88 2.85 6.63
C PRO A 107 -17.54 2.25 7.88
N ALA A 108 -18.87 2.32 7.93
CA ALA A 108 -19.64 1.76 9.04
C ALA A 108 -19.33 0.25 9.20
N GLY A 109 -19.28 -0.20 10.45
CA GLY A 109 -19.01 -1.61 10.78
C GLY A 109 -17.53 -2.00 10.85
N VAL A 110 -16.61 -1.18 10.30
CA VAL A 110 -15.16 -1.46 10.37
C VAL A 110 -14.67 -1.49 11.82
N SER A 111 -15.04 -0.48 12.62
CA SER A 111 -14.61 -0.35 14.01
C SER A 111 -15.16 -1.46 14.93
N SER A 112 -16.27 -2.09 14.53
CA SER A 112 -16.95 -3.15 15.29
C SER A 112 -16.74 -4.55 14.74
N CYS A 113 -15.99 -4.72 13.64
CA CYS A 113 -15.69 -6.03 13.10
C CYS A 113 -14.97 -6.87 14.16
N ASN A 114 -15.50 -8.03 14.53
CA ASN A 114 -14.96 -8.89 15.58
C ASN A 114 -14.86 -10.37 15.16
N ALA A 115 -14.90 -10.61 13.85
CA ALA A 115 -14.73 -11.93 13.25
C ALA A 115 -13.87 -11.81 12.00
N LEU A 116 -12.88 -12.70 11.86
CA LEU A 116 -12.05 -12.72 10.66
C LEU A 116 -12.88 -13.11 9.42
N PRO A 117 -12.67 -12.44 8.27
CA PRO A 117 -13.29 -12.87 7.02
C PRO A 117 -12.82 -14.27 6.62
N HIS A 118 -13.76 -15.12 6.23
CA HIS A 118 -13.47 -16.46 5.71
C HIS A 118 -13.50 -16.48 4.19
N ILE A 119 -12.53 -17.16 3.60
CA ILE A 119 -12.48 -17.38 2.15
C ILE A 119 -13.39 -18.57 1.84
N ALA A 120 -14.53 -18.30 1.19
CA ALA A 120 -15.53 -19.33 0.89
C ALA A 120 -15.16 -20.27 -0.27
N GLN A 121 -14.25 -19.85 -1.15
CA GLN A 121 -13.88 -20.59 -2.37
C GLN A 121 -12.37 -20.58 -2.56
N VAL A 122 -11.84 -21.69 -3.08
CA VAL A 122 -10.42 -21.79 -3.43
C VAL A 122 -10.09 -20.72 -4.47
N MET A 123 -9.01 -19.97 -4.24
CA MET A 123 -8.58 -18.93 -5.17
C MET A 123 -8.09 -19.56 -6.49
N PRO A 124 -8.60 -19.11 -7.65
CA PRO A 124 -8.16 -19.61 -8.95
C PRO A 124 -6.78 -19.02 -9.27
N VAL A 125 -5.71 -19.74 -8.90
CA VAL A 125 -4.32 -19.31 -9.11
C VAL A 125 -3.85 -19.44 -10.57
N GLY A 126 -4.57 -20.21 -11.40
CA GLY A 126 -4.25 -20.43 -12.81
C GLY A 126 -2.96 -21.22 -13.02
N ASP A 127 -2.40 -21.17 -14.24
CA ASP A 127 -1.09 -21.74 -14.55
C ASP A 127 0.05 -20.71 -14.29
N GLY A 128 1.28 -21.21 -14.13
CA GLY A 128 2.44 -20.37 -13.82
C GLY A 128 2.85 -19.37 -14.92
N ALA A 129 2.63 -19.69 -16.19
CA ALA A 129 2.95 -18.78 -17.29
C ALA A 129 1.94 -17.63 -17.38
N THR A 130 0.66 -17.93 -17.17
CA THR A 130 -0.41 -16.95 -17.05
C THR A 130 -0.20 -16.05 -15.83
N LEU A 131 0.31 -16.59 -14.71
CA LEU A 131 0.68 -15.80 -13.54
C LEU A 131 1.78 -14.77 -13.88
N LEU A 132 2.86 -15.18 -14.54
CA LEU A 132 3.95 -14.27 -14.93
C LEU A 132 3.47 -13.14 -15.86
N LYS A 133 2.56 -13.44 -16.79
CA LYS A 133 1.97 -12.44 -17.68
C LYS A 133 1.05 -11.46 -16.96
N ARG A 134 0.37 -11.89 -15.90
CA ARG A 134 -0.52 -11.04 -15.08
C ARG A 134 0.23 -10.12 -14.12
N ARG A 135 1.45 -10.52 -13.71
CA ARG A 135 2.30 -9.80 -12.76
C ARG A 135 2.80 -8.47 -13.34
N PRO A 136 2.35 -7.31 -12.81
CA PRO A 136 2.76 -6.03 -13.38
C PRO A 136 4.23 -5.69 -13.08
N ASP A 137 4.79 -6.19 -11.98
CA ASP A 137 6.21 -6.06 -11.65
C ASP A 137 7.10 -6.76 -12.70
N VAL A 138 6.70 -7.95 -13.16
CA VAL A 138 7.38 -8.67 -14.25
C VAL A 138 7.25 -7.91 -15.57
N ARG A 139 6.06 -7.41 -15.90
CA ARG A 139 5.84 -6.57 -17.09
C ARG A 139 6.71 -5.32 -17.06
N GLN A 140 6.84 -4.66 -15.90
CA GLN A 140 7.71 -3.49 -15.74
C GLN A 140 9.17 -3.84 -16.04
N ALA A 141 9.68 -4.94 -15.46
CA ALA A 141 11.04 -5.40 -15.71
C ALA A 141 11.28 -5.74 -17.20
N GLU A 142 10.32 -6.40 -17.85
CA GLU A 142 10.36 -6.68 -19.30
C GLU A 142 10.44 -5.38 -20.12
N ARG A 143 9.68 -4.34 -19.77
CA ARG A 143 9.71 -3.05 -20.46
C ARG A 143 11.02 -2.29 -20.23
N HIS A 144 11.64 -2.40 -19.06
CA HIS A 144 12.99 -1.86 -18.83
C HIS A 144 14.03 -2.58 -19.67
N LEU A 145 13.97 -3.92 -19.77
CA LEU A 145 14.84 -4.67 -20.67
C LEU A 145 14.67 -4.22 -22.14
N ALA A 146 13.43 -4.03 -22.58
CA ALA A 146 13.15 -3.55 -23.94
C ALA A 146 13.70 -2.13 -24.18
N MET A 147 13.69 -1.26 -23.16
CA MET A 147 14.29 0.08 -23.22
C MET A 147 15.80 0.00 -23.40
N SER A 148 16.50 -0.74 -22.54
CA SER A 148 17.96 -0.92 -22.66
C SER A 148 18.36 -1.58 -23.98
N THR A 149 17.53 -2.49 -24.50
CA THR A 149 17.75 -3.09 -25.82
C THR A 149 17.61 -2.06 -26.94
N ALA A 150 16.65 -1.13 -26.84
CA ALA A 150 16.49 -0.06 -27.82
C ALA A 150 17.65 0.94 -27.77
N GLU A 151 18.22 1.21 -26.60
CA GLU A 151 19.41 2.07 -26.43
C GLU A 151 20.63 1.50 -27.16
N ILE A 152 20.81 0.17 -27.18
CA ILE A 152 21.84 -0.47 -28.02
C ILE A 152 21.63 -0.13 -29.50
N GLY A 153 20.38 -0.15 -29.96
CA GLY A 153 20.03 0.21 -31.34
C GLY A 153 20.33 1.68 -31.66
N VAL A 154 20.06 2.60 -30.72
CA VAL A 154 20.41 4.02 -30.84
C VAL A 154 21.92 4.20 -30.93
N ALA A 155 22.68 3.62 -29.99
CA ALA A 155 24.13 3.69 -29.98
C ALA A 155 24.77 3.04 -31.22
N THR A 156 24.16 1.98 -31.76
CA THR A 156 24.58 1.38 -33.02
C THR A 156 24.28 2.29 -34.21
N GLY A 157 23.16 3.03 -34.16
CA GLY A 157 22.80 4.05 -35.15
C GLY A 157 23.82 5.18 -35.24
N GLU A 158 24.43 5.56 -34.11
CA GLU A 158 25.51 6.56 -34.05
C GLU A 158 26.80 6.13 -34.78
N LEU A 159 26.95 4.84 -35.12
CA LEU A 159 28.07 4.36 -35.94
C LEU A 159 27.86 4.66 -37.44
N TYR A 160 26.65 5.04 -37.85
CA TYR A 160 26.32 5.40 -39.23
C TYR A 160 26.30 6.93 -39.41
N PRO A 161 26.40 7.43 -40.65
CA PRO A 161 26.27 8.86 -40.90
C PRO A 161 24.90 9.40 -40.46
N ASP A 162 24.89 10.44 -39.63
CA ASP A 162 23.69 11.23 -39.35
C ASP A 162 23.39 12.15 -40.54
N ILE A 163 22.16 12.07 -41.05
CA ILE A 163 21.70 12.91 -42.16
C ILE A 163 20.68 13.90 -41.62
N SER A 164 21.13 15.13 -41.35
CA SER A 164 20.26 16.22 -40.92
C SER A 164 19.99 17.20 -42.08
N ILE A 165 18.72 17.54 -42.26
CA ILE A 165 18.26 18.43 -43.34
C ILE A 165 17.52 19.59 -42.72
N GLY A 166 17.95 20.81 -43.04
CA GLY A 166 17.41 22.04 -42.51
C GLY A 166 16.68 22.86 -43.57
N ALA A 167 15.70 23.63 -43.11
CA ALA A 167 15.07 24.68 -43.90
C ALA A 167 15.07 25.97 -43.10
N SER A 168 15.37 27.09 -43.75
CA SER A 168 15.31 28.43 -43.15
C SER A 168 14.50 29.36 -44.05
N ILE A 169 13.77 30.27 -43.40
CA ILE A 169 13.03 31.34 -44.05
C ILE A 169 13.21 32.60 -43.22
N GLY A 170 13.46 33.73 -43.87
CA GLY A 170 13.66 34.99 -43.19
C GLY A 170 13.73 36.17 -44.14
N THR A 171 13.94 37.34 -43.56
CA THR A 171 14.13 38.58 -44.32
C THR A 171 15.44 39.21 -43.83
N THR A 172 16.30 39.62 -44.75
CA THR A 172 17.57 40.28 -44.43
C THR A 172 17.72 41.55 -45.26
N GLY A 173 17.78 42.70 -44.60
CA GLY A 173 17.91 44.01 -45.23
C GLY A 173 17.79 45.14 -44.21
N LEU A 174 17.85 46.39 -44.66
CA LEU A 174 17.54 47.56 -43.80
C LEU A 174 16.10 47.45 -43.27
N ILE A 175 15.83 48.07 -42.12
CA ILE A 175 14.52 48.04 -41.44
C ILE A 175 13.39 48.46 -42.39
N GLU A 176 13.64 49.47 -43.24
CA GLU A 176 12.71 49.97 -44.27
C GLU A 176 12.37 48.97 -45.39
N ASN A 177 13.14 47.90 -45.52
CA ASN A 177 12.98 46.85 -46.52
C ASN A 177 12.50 45.53 -45.92
N LEU A 178 12.25 45.48 -44.60
CA LEU A 178 11.66 44.31 -43.95
C LEU A 178 10.25 44.06 -44.52
N GLY A 179 9.98 42.82 -44.91
CA GLY A 179 8.71 42.40 -45.54
C GLY A 179 8.60 42.63 -47.05
N LYS A 180 9.58 43.29 -47.70
CA LYS A 180 9.59 43.43 -49.16
C LYS A 180 10.12 42.15 -49.83
N PRO A 181 9.59 41.73 -51.00
CA PRO A 181 10.02 40.53 -51.71
C PRO A 181 11.54 40.46 -51.96
N ALA A 182 12.16 41.61 -52.23
CA ALA A 182 13.59 41.72 -52.49
C ALA A 182 14.48 41.46 -51.24
N ALA A 183 13.92 41.56 -50.04
CA ALA A 183 14.64 41.31 -48.78
C ALA A 183 14.39 39.88 -48.24
N ASN A 184 13.47 39.13 -48.84
CA ASN A 184 13.14 37.77 -48.40
C ASN A 184 14.21 36.77 -48.85
N ARG A 185 14.57 35.86 -47.96
CA ARG A 185 15.53 34.78 -48.18
C ARG A 185 14.98 33.48 -47.63
N TRP A 186 15.28 32.40 -48.32
CA TRP A 186 15.01 31.04 -47.86
C TRP A 186 16.21 30.16 -48.19
N GLY A 187 16.40 29.11 -47.42
CA GLY A 187 17.46 28.13 -47.61
C GLY A 187 16.94 26.74 -47.31
N PHE A 188 17.39 25.76 -48.07
CA PHE A 188 17.14 24.34 -47.84
C PHE A 188 18.41 23.58 -48.17
N GLY A 189 18.84 22.69 -47.29
CA GLY A 189 20.07 21.94 -47.49
C GLY A 189 20.48 21.11 -46.28
N PRO A 190 21.58 20.34 -46.40
CA PRO A 190 22.14 19.61 -45.27
C PRO A 190 22.56 20.59 -44.18
N LEU A 191 22.30 20.21 -42.92
CA LEU A 191 22.89 20.88 -41.78
C LEU A 191 24.23 20.19 -41.51
N LEU A 192 25.33 20.96 -41.56
CA LEU A 192 26.65 20.50 -41.15
C LEU A 192 26.88 20.88 -39.69
#